data_AF-A0A9P7ESP0-F1
#
_entry.id   AF-A0A9P7ESP0-F1
#
_cell.length_a   1.000
_cell.length_b   1.000
_cell.length_c   1.000
_cell.angle_alpha   90.00
_cell.angle_beta   90.00
_cell.angle_gamma   90.00
#
_symmetry.space_group_name_H-M   'P 1'
#
loop_
_entity.id
_entity.type
_entity.pdbx_description
1 polymer ?
#
loop_
_entity_poly.entity_id
_entity_poly.type
_entity_poly.pdbx_seq_one_letter_code
_entity_poly.pdbx_strand_id
1 'polypeptide(L)'
;METLCAPIAKGGKNVLHLKSHNEAIKLKWLKCLLAPIETRPQWAFFANAILAKAALNSPIVKHSAKINPFLQTWSPSQKRLPSHLRRIIQTAKKYGTRWEAITINPSIARELPVWFHIGASADLNKLNNHLYAACLRDNHLATSVGHIEAIANRNSPLHRQNKNCTCNHCAQDRTESRCEKPYKCTKLAQSILRCILPKWHPLTSSPSYSLNIAPEQITDETDENDQNTMVFDPTYPSPDSLSSGFRVFVSSNTPCNTPASQAPKPPGEQPQLSIITIADTHKVDKDGFHISGGGAWFGTNDPRNKSIKVPEHLAAPGAGEIVAILSVISTLPINVSLQLMIKLSVLRKSLTTNLANLEDIDWLDHPNKTLMKSLVAKLRKRCALTTLTDVGKSTDKASYKHAIDLAKNGMIKDKHDDIMIKVDAPDELFGVKLCIGTQRLFFKNIRNIQSKSKQRRETNMNMARTLHAVGEVNDTTPISDQVWLSIRNKDIPKNIRGFLWKSLHGAYKIGQFWDKIPQFEHIGQCGLCRIPESMEHILLDCGKSLASRVIWKAAKDLWLKRETSWPEISFGTILGCNLMTLRNSDSKTKVGATRLFKILILESAHLIY
;
A
#
# COMPACT_ATOMS: atom_id res chain seq x y z
N MET A 1 20.57 14.67 4.07
CA MET A 1 20.28 13.38 4.76
C MET A 1 19.24 12.54 4.03
N GLU A 2 18.09 13.10 3.60
CA GLU A 2 17.03 12.29 2.95
C GLU A 2 17.50 11.48 1.73
N THR A 3 18.33 12.07 0.87
CA THR A 3 18.92 11.38 -0.30
C THR A 3 19.71 10.14 0.09
N LEU A 4 20.51 10.20 1.16
CA LEU A 4 21.32 9.05 1.62
C LEU A 4 20.44 7.88 2.11
N CYS A 5 19.24 8.18 2.61
CA CYS A 5 18.28 7.19 3.10
C CYS A 5 17.40 6.58 2.00
N ALA A 6 17.53 7.01 0.74
CA ALA A 6 16.80 6.40 -0.37
C ALA A 6 17.39 5.01 -0.73
N PRO A 7 16.64 4.17 -1.45
CA PRO A 7 17.16 2.96 -2.07
C PRO A 7 18.37 3.26 -2.97
N ILE A 8 19.31 2.32 -3.07
CA ILE A 8 20.46 2.42 -3.99
C ILE A 8 20.00 2.67 -5.42
N ALA A 9 18.99 1.92 -5.87
CA ALA A 9 18.39 2.09 -7.20
C ALA A 9 17.77 3.49 -7.43
N LYS A 10 17.56 4.29 -6.39
CA LYS A 10 17.02 5.66 -6.48
C LYS A 10 18.07 6.72 -6.08
N GLY A 11 19.35 6.38 -6.15
CA GLY A 11 20.46 7.26 -5.83
C GLY A 11 20.78 7.38 -4.34
N GLY A 12 20.16 6.59 -3.46
CA GLY A 12 20.53 6.60 -2.06
C GLY A 12 21.69 5.68 -1.71
N LYS A 13 22.01 5.64 -0.41
CA LYS A 13 23.02 4.74 0.16
C LYS A 13 22.42 3.72 1.12
N ASN A 14 21.09 3.59 1.18
CA ASN A 14 20.38 2.79 2.18
C ASN A 14 20.74 3.14 3.63
N VAL A 15 21.13 4.39 3.91
CA VAL A 15 21.43 4.82 5.28
C VAL A 15 20.14 4.82 6.09
N LEU A 16 20.19 4.29 7.31
CA LEU A 16 19.02 4.20 8.18
C LEU A 16 18.47 5.61 8.48
N HIS A 17 17.19 5.84 8.16
CA HIS A 17 16.51 7.07 8.54
C HIS A 17 16.05 6.99 10.01
N LEU A 18 16.91 7.45 10.94
CA LEU A 18 16.73 7.28 12.37
C LEU A 18 15.36 7.78 12.89
N LYS A 19 14.86 8.90 12.36
CA LYS A 19 13.54 9.43 12.74
C LYS A 19 12.40 8.46 12.37
N SER A 20 12.42 7.91 11.15
CA SER A 20 11.39 6.96 10.69
C SER A 20 11.53 5.62 11.40
N HIS A 21 12.76 5.22 11.70
CA HIS A 21 13.04 4.02 12.50
C HIS A 21 12.47 4.15 13.92
N ASN A 22 12.69 5.29 14.58
CA ASN A 22 12.14 5.56 15.92
C ASN A 22 10.61 5.62 15.92
N GLU A 23 10.00 6.19 14.89
CA GLU A 23 8.53 6.18 14.72
C GLU A 23 7.99 4.76 14.49
N ALA A 24 8.69 3.92 13.71
CA ALA A 24 8.36 2.51 13.56
C ALA A 24 8.47 1.74 14.90
N ILE A 25 9.44 2.05 15.74
CA ILE A 25 9.53 1.52 17.11
C ILE A 25 8.29 1.94 17.91
N LYS A 26 7.84 3.20 17.82
CA LYS A 26 6.61 3.63 18.53
C LYS A 26 5.36 2.90 18.05
N LEU A 27 5.26 2.55 16.77
CA LEU A 27 4.19 1.69 16.27
C LEU A 27 4.27 0.25 16.80
N LYS A 28 5.48 -0.28 17.04
CA LYS A 28 5.66 -1.57 17.74
C LYS A 28 5.17 -1.50 19.19
N TRP A 29 5.46 -0.41 19.91
CA TRP A 29 4.91 -0.21 21.25
C TRP A 29 3.39 -0.04 21.24
N LEU A 30 2.83 0.65 20.25
CA LEU A 30 1.39 0.78 20.05
C LEU A 30 0.73 -0.59 19.80
N LYS A 31 1.34 -1.45 18.98
CA LYS A 31 0.90 -2.84 18.78
C LYS A 31 0.79 -3.58 20.11
N CYS A 32 1.79 -3.47 20.99
CA CYS A 32 1.75 -4.10 22.31
C CYS A 32 0.69 -3.50 23.24
N LEU A 33 0.48 -2.17 23.16
CA LEU A 33 -0.58 -1.49 23.93
C LEU A 33 -1.98 -1.98 23.54
N LEU A 34 -2.19 -2.27 22.26
CA LEU A 34 -3.46 -2.68 21.67
C LEU A 34 -3.56 -4.20 21.42
N ALA A 35 -2.65 -4.99 21.99
CA ALA A 35 -2.65 -6.45 21.88
C ALA A 35 -3.81 -7.08 22.67
N PRO A 36 -4.21 -8.33 22.36
CA PRO A 36 -5.21 -9.08 23.15
C PRO A 36 -4.81 -9.16 24.62
N ILE A 37 -5.79 -9.24 25.53
CA ILE A 37 -5.54 -9.19 26.98
C ILE A 37 -4.58 -10.31 27.42
N GLU A 38 -4.69 -11.47 26.80
CA GLU A 38 -3.94 -12.70 27.08
C GLU A 38 -2.45 -12.55 26.76
N THR A 39 -2.12 -11.72 25.76
CA THR A 39 -0.74 -11.50 25.28
C THR A 39 -0.22 -10.12 25.63
N ARG A 40 -1.01 -9.31 26.35
CA ARG A 40 -0.71 -7.92 26.64
C ARG A 40 0.35 -7.84 27.74
N PRO A 41 1.44 -7.08 27.53
CA PRO A 41 2.46 -6.91 28.56
C PRO A 41 1.92 -6.09 29.74
N GLN A 42 2.42 -6.35 30.96
CA GLN A 42 1.95 -5.70 32.20
C GLN A 42 1.92 -4.16 32.11
N TRP A 43 2.96 -3.54 31.53
CA TRP A 43 3.03 -2.08 31.39
C TRP A 43 1.86 -1.49 30.60
N ALA A 44 1.26 -2.25 29.67
CA ALA A 44 0.17 -1.77 28.84
C ALA A 44 -1.15 -1.65 29.63
N PHE A 45 -1.35 -2.45 30.67
CA PHE A 45 -2.48 -2.28 31.59
C PHE A 45 -2.39 -0.95 32.34
N PHE A 46 -1.21 -0.64 32.90
CA PHE A 46 -0.95 0.66 33.52
C PHE A 46 -1.08 1.81 32.53
N ALA A 47 -0.60 1.63 31.30
CA ALA A 47 -0.72 2.63 30.25
C ALA A 47 -2.19 2.95 29.94
N ASN A 48 -3.07 1.95 29.84
CA ASN A 48 -4.50 2.16 29.64
C ASN A 48 -5.15 2.93 30.79
N ALA A 49 -4.80 2.61 32.04
CA ALA A 49 -5.27 3.37 33.20
C ALA A 49 -4.79 4.83 33.18
N ILE A 50 -3.54 5.09 32.79
CA ILE A 50 -3.00 6.44 32.62
C ILE A 50 -3.74 7.20 31.51
N LEU A 51 -4.02 6.54 30.38
CA LEU A 51 -4.77 7.13 29.26
C LEU A 51 -6.19 7.52 29.69
N ALA A 52 -6.87 6.66 30.46
CA ALA A 52 -8.19 6.94 31.02
C ALA A 52 -8.16 8.12 32.03
N LYS A 53 -7.17 8.15 32.93
CA LYS A 53 -6.99 9.28 33.86
C LYS A 53 -6.70 10.60 33.12
N ALA A 54 -5.99 10.52 32.00
CA ALA A 54 -5.66 11.67 31.17
C ALA A 54 -6.74 12.08 30.16
N ALA A 55 -7.89 11.40 30.10
CA ALA A 55 -9.00 11.70 29.18
C ALA A 55 -9.43 13.17 29.23
N LEU A 56 -9.60 13.81 28.07
CA LEU A 56 -10.02 15.21 27.95
C LEU A 56 -11.31 15.48 28.74
N ASN A 57 -11.48 16.74 29.15
CA ASN A 57 -12.63 17.15 29.94
C ASN A 57 -13.91 17.33 29.10
N SER A 58 -13.77 17.38 27.77
CA SER A 58 -14.88 17.42 26.83
C SER A 58 -14.70 16.32 25.76
N PRO A 59 -15.67 15.41 25.57
CA PRO A 59 -16.88 15.25 26.39
C PRO A 59 -16.52 14.78 27.82
N ILE A 60 -17.41 15.02 28.79
CA ILE A 60 -17.25 14.49 30.15
C ILE A 60 -17.48 12.98 30.11
N VAL A 61 -16.40 12.22 30.27
CA VAL A 61 -16.44 10.74 30.31
C VAL A 61 -16.25 10.28 31.75
N LYS A 62 -17.23 9.54 32.28
CA LYS A 62 -17.15 8.90 33.61
C LYS A 62 -16.06 7.84 33.63
N HIS A 63 -15.40 7.64 34.78
CA HIS A 63 -14.26 6.72 34.88
C HIS A 63 -14.60 5.29 34.44
N SER A 64 -15.73 4.75 34.88
CA SER A 64 -16.21 3.40 34.51
C SER A 64 -16.55 3.24 33.02
N ALA A 65 -16.66 4.34 32.26
CA ALA A 65 -16.89 4.32 30.82
C ALA A 65 -15.59 4.32 29.99
N LYS A 66 -14.42 4.54 30.60
CA LYS A 66 -13.14 4.70 29.88
C LYS A 66 -12.46 3.35 29.73
N ILE A 67 -12.63 2.73 28.56
CA ILE A 67 -12.07 1.40 28.27
C ILE A 67 -10.85 1.53 27.37
N ASN A 68 -11.02 2.07 26.17
CA ASN A 68 -9.95 2.19 25.19
C ASN A 68 -10.18 3.42 24.28
N PRO A 69 -9.25 4.38 24.24
CA PRO A 69 -9.40 5.59 23.41
C PRO A 69 -9.35 5.34 21.90
N PHE A 70 -8.99 4.13 21.45
CA PHE A 70 -9.02 3.74 20.04
C PHE A 70 -10.29 2.98 19.64
N LEU A 71 -11.11 2.57 20.61
CA LEU A 71 -12.43 1.94 20.41
C LEU A 71 -13.58 2.85 20.85
N GLN A 72 -13.27 4.09 21.26
CA GLN A 72 -14.24 5.06 21.76
C GLN A 72 -13.94 6.45 21.20
N THR A 73 -14.91 7.36 21.24
CA THR A 73 -14.81 8.71 20.65
C THR A 73 -14.07 9.73 21.52
N TRP A 74 -13.69 9.36 22.75
CA TRP A 74 -12.92 10.24 23.63
C TRP A 74 -11.41 10.08 23.41
N SER A 75 -10.65 11.13 23.75
CA SER A 75 -9.20 11.15 23.57
C SER A 75 -8.45 11.57 24.85
N PRO A 76 -7.25 11.04 25.10
CA PRO A 76 -6.39 11.51 26.20
C PRO A 76 -5.73 12.85 25.86
N SER A 77 -5.56 13.69 26.89
CA SER A 77 -4.80 14.94 26.81
C SER A 77 -3.31 14.63 26.70
N GLN A 78 -2.68 15.00 25.60
CA GLN A 78 -1.26 14.76 25.37
C GLN A 78 -0.36 15.43 26.43
N LYS A 79 -0.78 16.59 26.97
CA LYS A 79 -0.02 17.33 27.99
C LYS A 79 0.09 16.55 29.31
N ARG A 80 -0.98 15.86 29.72
CA ARG A 80 -1.03 15.06 30.96
C ARG A 80 -0.38 13.69 30.86
N LEU A 81 0.00 13.25 29.66
CA LEU A 81 0.65 11.96 29.46
C LEU A 81 2.17 12.04 29.75
N PRO A 82 2.76 10.98 30.35
CA PRO A 82 4.20 10.79 30.39
C PRO A 82 4.83 10.83 28.99
N SER A 83 6.09 11.25 28.90
CA SER A 83 6.79 11.49 27.62
C SER A 83 6.74 10.28 26.67
N HIS A 84 6.87 9.06 27.18
CA HIS A 84 6.85 7.84 26.37
C HIS A 84 5.46 7.57 25.77
N LEU A 85 4.40 7.59 26.60
CA LEU A 85 3.02 7.41 26.14
C LEU A 85 2.58 8.53 25.21
N ARG A 86 2.97 9.77 25.49
CA ARG A 86 2.72 10.92 24.61
C ARG A 86 3.24 10.67 23.20
N ARG A 87 4.48 10.19 23.06
CA ARG A 87 5.09 9.86 21.75
C ARG A 87 4.36 8.73 21.03
N ILE A 88 3.90 7.71 21.75
CA ILE A 88 3.10 6.61 21.17
C ILE A 88 1.79 7.17 20.61
N ILE A 89 1.03 7.93 21.40
CA ILE A 89 -0.25 8.51 20.98
C ILE A 89 -0.07 9.52 19.83
N GLN A 90 0.99 10.33 19.85
CA GLN A 90 1.32 11.24 18.74
C GLN A 90 1.63 10.48 17.45
N THR A 91 2.38 9.38 17.54
CA THR A 91 2.68 8.53 16.38
C THR A 91 1.42 7.87 15.83
N ALA A 92 0.55 7.37 16.72
CA ALA A 92 -0.73 6.78 16.36
C ALA A 92 -1.62 7.78 15.61
N LYS A 93 -1.74 9.02 16.12
CA LYS A 93 -2.49 10.09 15.45
C LYS A 93 -1.86 10.49 14.11
N LYS A 94 -0.53 10.66 14.08
CA LYS A 94 0.22 11.03 12.86
C LYS A 94 -0.03 10.05 11.72
N TYR A 95 -0.14 8.76 12.02
CA TYR A 95 -0.36 7.71 11.03
C TYR A 95 -1.80 7.18 11.02
N GLY A 96 -2.76 7.93 11.56
CA GLY A 96 -4.19 7.64 11.43
C GLY A 96 -4.61 6.28 12.00
N THR A 97 -4.00 5.81 13.09
CA THR A 97 -4.36 4.54 13.73
C THR A 97 -5.80 4.57 14.22
N ARG A 98 -6.60 3.59 13.80
CA ARG A 98 -7.99 3.42 14.21
C ARG A 98 -8.40 1.94 14.13
N TRP A 99 -9.58 1.63 14.64
CA TRP A 99 -10.22 0.34 14.40
C TRP A 99 -11.02 0.40 13.08
N GLU A 100 -10.70 -0.45 12.12
CA GLU A 100 -11.28 -0.44 10.77
C GLU A 100 -11.48 -1.88 10.27
N ALA A 101 -12.68 -2.15 9.75
CA ALA A 101 -13.06 -3.43 9.16
C ALA A 101 -14.07 -3.19 8.04
N ILE A 102 -14.10 -4.08 7.04
CA ILE A 102 -15.15 -4.01 6.00
C ILE A 102 -16.47 -4.53 6.60
N THR A 103 -16.43 -5.73 7.17
CA THR A 103 -17.54 -6.35 7.90
C THR A 103 -17.13 -6.63 9.34
N ILE A 104 -18.11 -6.74 10.25
CA ILE A 104 -17.85 -7.03 11.66
C ILE A 104 -18.69 -8.22 12.07
N ASN A 105 -18.02 -9.32 12.44
CA ASN A 105 -18.68 -10.49 13.00
C ASN A 105 -19.51 -10.11 14.24
N PRO A 106 -20.72 -10.71 14.43
CA PRO A 106 -21.60 -10.35 15.54
C PRO A 106 -20.96 -10.54 16.92
N SER A 107 -20.10 -11.55 17.08
CA SER A 107 -19.32 -11.76 18.30
C SER A 107 -18.43 -10.56 18.62
N ILE A 108 -17.69 -10.07 17.63
CA ILE A 108 -16.80 -8.90 17.77
C ILE A 108 -17.60 -7.62 17.98
N ALA A 109 -18.73 -7.45 17.29
CA ALA A 109 -19.62 -6.31 17.51
C ALA A 109 -20.12 -6.24 18.96
N ARG A 110 -20.41 -7.39 19.59
CA ARG A 110 -20.82 -7.47 20.99
C ARG A 110 -19.71 -7.12 21.98
N GLU A 111 -18.45 -7.37 21.63
CA GLU A 111 -17.29 -7.04 22.47
C GLU A 111 -16.97 -5.54 22.50
N LEU A 112 -17.43 -4.77 21.50
CA LEU A 112 -17.12 -3.34 21.41
C LEU A 112 -17.67 -2.54 22.61
N PRO A 113 -16.94 -1.51 23.08
CA PRO A 113 -17.40 -0.60 24.13
C PRO A 113 -18.67 0.14 23.72
N VAL A 114 -19.74 0.05 24.52
CA VAL A 114 -21.02 0.70 24.18
C VAL A 114 -21.05 2.20 24.52
N TRP A 115 -20.37 2.60 25.58
CA TRP A 115 -20.30 4.01 25.97
C TRP A 115 -19.31 4.74 25.07
N PHE A 116 -19.68 5.92 24.57
CA PHE A 116 -18.84 6.68 23.63
C PHE A 116 -18.40 5.84 22.42
N HIS A 117 -19.30 4.99 21.93
CA HIS A 117 -19.04 4.02 20.86
C HIS A 117 -18.62 4.69 19.54
N ILE A 118 -17.66 4.09 18.83
CA ILE A 118 -17.05 4.63 17.59
C ILE A 118 -18.00 4.75 16.39
N GLY A 119 -18.99 3.87 16.33
CA GLY A 119 -19.99 3.79 15.27
C GLY A 119 -21.39 4.19 15.73
N ALA A 120 -21.50 5.28 16.48
CA ALA A 120 -22.77 5.74 17.04
C ALA A 120 -23.32 6.99 16.36
N SER A 121 -24.64 7.14 16.35
CA SER A 121 -25.30 8.38 15.95
C SER A 121 -25.03 9.51 16.95
N ALA A 122 -25.28 10.76 16.53
CA ALA A 122 -25.11 11.92 17.40
C ALA A 122 -25.98 11.86 18.68
N ASP A 123 -27.09 11.13 18.64
CA ASP A 123 -28.00 10.99 19.78
C ASP A 123 -27.44 10.11 20.89
N LEU A 124 -26.58 9.13 20.57
CA LEU A 124 -25.93 8.34 21.62
C LEU A 124 -25.07 9.22 22.54
N ASN A 125 -24.51 10.32 22.01
CA ASN A 125 -23.74 11.27 22.83
C ASN A 125 -24.57 11.87 23.97
N LYS A 126 -25.88 12.09 23.75
CA LYS A 126 -26.81 12.55 24.78
C LYS A 126 -27.11 11.45 25.80
N LEU A 127 -27.15 10.20 25.35
CA LEU A 127 -27.48 9.04 26.19
C LEU A 127 -26.31 8.57 27.06
N ASN A 128 -25.05 8.83 26.66
CA ASN A 128 -23.85 8.41 27.40
C ASN A 128 -23.85 8.87 28.87
N ASN A 129 -24.41 10.05 29.13
CA ASN A 129 -24.49 10.67 30.46
C ASN A 129 -25.94 10.83 30.95
N HIS A 130 -26.88 10.05 30.39
CA HIS A 130 -28.28 10.05 30.84
C HIS A 130 -28.39 9.63 32.32
N LEU A 131 -29.46 10.05 33.00
CA LEU A 131 -29.69 9.76 34.43
C LEU A 131 -29.54 8.27 34.78
N TYR A 132 -30.12 7.38 33.97
CA TYR A 132 -30.03 5.92 34.17
C TYR A 132 -28.78 5.27 33.57
N ALA A 133 -27.92 6.02 32.87
CA ALA A 133 -26.69 5.48 32.31
C ALA A 133 -25.70 5.07 33.41
N ALA A 134 -25.70 5.78 34.55
CA ALA A 134 -24.90 5.40 35.72
C ALA A 134 -25.33 4.02 36.25
N CYS A 135 -26.63 3.76 36.37
CA CYS A 135 -27.12 2.45 36.81
C CYS A 135 -26.76 1.35 35.80
N LEU A 136 -26.97 1.56 34.50
CA LEU A 136 -26.54 0.58 33.49
C LEU A 136 -25.03 0.29 33.56
N ARG A 137 -24.21 1.31 33.77
CA ARG A 137 -22.75 1.17 33.74
C ARG A 137 -22.16 0.61 35.03
N ASP A 138 -22.62 1.08 36.17
CA ASP A 138 -21.99 0.85 37.46
C ASP A 138 -22.68 -0.29 38.24
N ASN A 139 -24.00 -0.44 38.10
CA ASN A 139 -24.79 -1.47 38.78
C ASN A 139 -24.97 -2.73 37.93
N HIS A 140 -25.39 -2.56 36.66
CA HIS A 140 -25.52 -3.68 35.73
C HIS A 140 -24.20 -4.06 35.04
N LEU A 141 -23.11 -3.31 35.31
CA LEU A 141 -21.78 -3.52 34.73
C LEU A 141 -21.78 -3.56 33.19
N ALA A 142 -22.74 -2.87 32.55
CA ALA A 142 -22.88 -2.89 31.11
C ALA A 142 -21.79 -2.03 30.45
N THR A 143 -20.71 -2.68 30.02
CA THR A 143 -19.54 -2.03 29.39
C THR A 143 -19.47 -2.21 27.87
N SER A 144 -20.16 -3.22 27.33
CA SER A 144 -20.07 -3.63 25.93
C SER A 144 -21.44 -3.60 25.24
N VAL A 145 -21.44 -3.63 23.91
CA VAL A 145 -22.68 -3.68 23.12
C VAL A 145 -23.47 -4.95 23.45
N GLY A 146 -22.79 -6.09 23.65
CA GLY A 146 -23.44 -7.35 24.03
C GLY A 146 -24.16 -7.28 25.38
N HIS A 147 -23.60 -6.57 26.37
CA HIS A 147 -24.28 -6.36 27.64
C HIS A 147 -25.56 -5.53 27.46
N ILE A 148 -25.52 -4.48 26.63
CA ILE A 148 -26.70 -3.66 26.34
C ILE A 148 -27.73 -4.44 25.52
N GLU A 149 -27.31 -5.24 24.54
CA GLU A 149 -28.19 -6.13 23.77
C GLU A 149 -28.91 -7.12 24.70
N ALA A 150 -28.18 -7.77 25.61
CA ALA A 150 -28.74 -8.70 26.58
C ALA A 150 -29.75 -8.06 27.52
N ILE A 151 -29.55 -6.78 27.91
CA ILE A 151 -30.50 -6.03 28.74
C ILE A 151 -31.71 -5.55 27.92
N ALA A 152 -31.49 -5.09 26.69
CA ALA A 152 -32.51 -4.53 25.80
C ALA A 152 -33.52 -5.59 25.32
N ASN A 153 -33.05 -6.83 25.11
CA ASN A 153 -33.82 -7.95 24.57
C ASN A 153 -34.49 -8.82 25.65
N ARG A 154 -34.53 -8.37 26.92
CA ARG A 154 -35.22 -9.07 28.01
C ARG A 154 -36.73 -9.01 27.78
N ASN A 155 -37.28 -10.09 27.22
CA ASN A 155 -38.71 -10.24 27.02
C ASN A 155 -39.28 -11.17 28.09
N SER A 156 -40.36 -10.75 28.74
CA SER A 156 -41.15 -11.60 29.61
C SER A 156 -42.62 -11.25 29.45
N PRO A 157 -43.53 -12.22 29.26
CA PRO A 157 -44.96 -11.97 29.14
C PRO A 157 -45.56 -11.35 30.42
N LEU A 158 -44.90 -11.54 31.57
CA LEU A 158 -45.30 -10.97 32.86
C LEU A 158 -44.71 -9.57 33.10
N HIS A 159 -43.94 -9.03 32.14
CA HIS A 159 -43.29 -7.73 32.32
C HIS A 159 -44.32 -6.59 32.36
N ARG A 160 -44.21 -5.73 33.37
CA ARG A 160 -44.98 -4.49 33.50
C ARG A 160 -44.03 -3.30 33.60
N GLN A 161 -44.38 -2.18 32.97
CA GLN A 161 -43.56 -0.96 32.97
C GLN A 161 -43.66 -0.18 34.30
N ASN A 162 -43.38 -0.84 35.43
CA ASN A 162 -43.42 -0.25 36.75
C ASN A 162 -42.23 -0.72 37.61
N LYS A 163 -41.97 -0.03 38.72
CA LYS A 163 -40.82 -0.33 39.61
C LYS A 163 -40.92 -1.70 40.29
N ASN A 164 -42.14 -2.19 40.51
CA ASN A 164 -42.43 -3.41 41.28
C ASN A 164 -42.75 -4.61 40.37
N CYS A 165 -42.30 -4.59 39.11
CA CYS A 165 -42.55 -5.67 38.17
C CYS A 165 -42.00 -7.00 38.70
N THR A 166 -42.83 -8.04 38.73
CA THR A 166 -42.52 -9.34 39.34
C THR A 166 -41.86 -10.33 38.38
N CYS A 167 -41.60 -9.94 37.12
CA CYS A 167 -40.88 -10.83 36.20
C CYS A 167 -39.46 -11.14 36.70
N ASN A 168 -38.97 -12.34 36.38
CA ASN A 168 -37.69 -12.86 36.84
C ASN A 168 -36.52 -11.88 36.60
N HIS A 169 -36.46 -11.28 35.41
CA HIS A 169 -35.40 -10.30 35.09
C HIS A 169 -35.44 -9.05 35.98
N CYS A 170 -36.62 -8.47 36.23
CA CYS A 170 -36.74 -7.28 37.08
C CYS A 170 -36.49 -7.61 38.56
N ALA A 171 -36.87 -8.82 39.00
CA ALA A 171 -36.56 -9.31 40.34
C ALA A 171 -35.04 -9.45 40.52
N GLN A 172 -34.38 -10.14 39.58
CA GLN A 172 -32.94 -10.34 39.56
C GLN A 172 -32.17 -9.02 39.53
N ASP A 173 -32.58 -8.07 38.69
CA ASP A 173 -31.94 -6.75 38.63
C ASP A 173 -32.02 -5.97 39.95
N ARG A 174 -33.13 -6.12 40.70
CA ARG A 174 -33.29 -5.49 42.02
C ARG A 174 -32.40 -6.17 43.06
N THR A 175 -32.34 -7.50 43.06
CA THR A 175 -31.61 -8.26 44.08
C THR A 175 -30.09 -8.28 43.83
N GLU A 176 -29.68 -8.58 42.59
CA GLU A 176 -28.27 -8.78 42.23
C GLU A 176 -27.61 -7.48 41.82
N SER A 177 -28.23 -6.71 40.92
CA SER A 177 -27.66 -5.45 40.41
C SER A 177 -28.02 -4.24 41.26
N ARG A 178 -28.84 -4.38 42.31
CA ARG A 178 -29.33 -3.25 43.15
C ARG A 178 -29.97 -2.12 42.30
N CYS A 179 -30.69 -2.49 41.23
CA CYS A 179 -31.34 -1.54 40.34
C CYS A 179 -32.76 -1.21 40.82
N GLU A 180 -33.04 0.03 41.20
CA GLU A 180 -34.36 0.43 41.70
C GLU A 180 -35.47 0.36 40.64
N LYS A 181 -35.15 0.66 39.37
CA LYS A 181 -36.14 0.81 38.29
C LYS A 181 -35.70 0.05 37.03
N PRO A 182 -35.71 -1.30 37.04
CA PRO A 182 -35.20 -2.11 35.92
C PRO A 182 -35.81 -1.76 34.56
N TYR A 183 -37.12 -1.51 34.49
CA TYR A 183 -37.81 -1.16 33.25
C TYR A 183 -37.25 0.12 32.58
N LYS A 184 -36.74 1.09 33.35
CA LYS A 184 -36.12 2.31 32.80
C LYS A 184 -34.74 2.02 32.24
N CYS A 185 -33.97 1.15 32.89
CA CYS A 185 -32.70 0.66 32.39
C CYS A 185 -32.89 -0.12 31.08
N THR A 186 -33.89 -1.00 30.99
CA THR A 186 -34.24 -1.71 29.74
C THR A 186 -34.64 -0.74 28.62
N LYS A 187 -35.52 0.25 28.88
CA LYS A 187 -35.88 1.27 27.87
C LYS A 187 -34.68 2.09 27.40
N LEU A 188 -33.78 2.47 28.33
CA LEU A 188 -32.55 3.18 27.98
C LEU A 188 -31.61 2.29 27.15
N ALA A 189 -31.45 1.01 27.51
CA ALA A 189 -30.66 0.05 26.76
C ALA A 189 -31.17 -0.12 25.32
N GLN A 190 -32.48 -0.24 25.13
CA GLN A 190 -33.11 -0.27 23.80
C GLN A 190 -32.84 1.03 23.00
N SER A 191 -32.91 2.19 23.67
CA SER A 191 -32.62 3.48 23.03
C SER A 191 -31.15 3.60 22.62
N ILE A 192 -30.22 3.14 23.47
CA ILE A 192 -28.79 3.08 23.18
C ILE A 192 -28.53 2.18 21.97
N LEU A 193 -29.11 0.98 21.96
CA LEU A 193 -28.90 -0.02 20.90
C LEU A 193 -29.37 0.52 19.53
N ARG A 194 -30.52 1.22 19.50
CA ARG A 194 -31.03 1.90 18.28
C ARG A 194 -30.12 3.00 17.75
N CYS A 195 -29.25 3.56 18.59
CA CYS A 195 -28.31 4.61 18.19
C CYS A 195 -26.97 4.05 17.66
N ILE A 196 -26.76 2.73 17.71
CA ILE A 196 -25.60 2.07 17.10
C ILE A 196 -25.87 1.89 15.60
N LEU A 197 -24.96 2.38 14.77
CA LEU A 197 -25.12 2.35 13.31
C LEU A 197 -25.05 0.91 12.78
N PRO A 198 -25.70 0.57 11.65
CA PRO A 198 -25.86 -0.80 11.17
C PRO A 198 -24.56 -1.61 11.06
N LYS A 199 -23.48 -1.00 10.53
CA LYS A 199 -22.16 -1.66 10.42
C LYS A 199 -21.63 -2.21 11.77
N TRP A 200 -22.01 -1.58 12.87
CA TRP A 200 -21.49 -1.86 14.21
C TRP A 200 -22.49 -2.59 15.10
N HIS A 201 -23.69 -2.84 14.60
CA HIS A 201 -24.78 -3.43 15.35
C HIS A 201 -24.75 -4.96 15.20
N PRO A 202 -24.74 -5.77 16.28
CA PRO A 202 -24.55 -7.23 16.18
C PRO A 202 -25.51 -7.97 15.24
N LEU A 203 -26.74 -7.47 15.08
CA LEU A 203 -27.75 -8.09 14.20
C LEU A 203 -27.63 -7.70 12.71
N THR A 204 -26.89 -6.65 12.37
CA THR A 204 -26.84 -6.09 11.01
C THR A 204 -25.42 -5.80 10.52
N SER A 205 -24.40 -6.11 11.33
CA SER A 205 -22.98 -5.85 11.05
C SER A 205 -22.36 -6.82 10.05
N SER A 206 -23.00 -7.97 9.84
CA SER A 206 -22.64 -8.95 8.82
C SER A 206 -23.51 -8.79 7.58
N PRO A 207 -22.95 -9.03 6.38
CA PRO A 207 -23.71 -8.98 5.14
C PRO A 207 -24.83 -10.03 5.17
N SER A 208 -26.00 -9.67 4.66
CA SER A 208 -27.19 -10.53 4.60
C SER A 208 -27.03 -11.74 3.69
N TYR A 209 -26.00 -11.73 2.84
CA TYR A 209 -25.68 -12.79 1.89
C TYR A 209 -24.15 -12.94 1.80
N SER A 210 -23.67 -14.16 2.00
CA SER A 210 -22.33 -14.61 1.63
C SER A 210 -22.49 -15.81 0.72
N LEU A 211 -21.73 -15.84 -0.37
CA LEU A 211 -21.63 -17.04 -1.20
C LEU A 211 -20.94 -18.13 -0.36
N ASN A 212 -21.72 -19.08 0.15
CA ASN A 212 -21.19 -20.20 0.93
C ASN A 212 -20.46 -21.15 -0.01
N ILE A 213 -19.15 -20.97 -0.12
CA ILE A 213 -18.25 -21.90 -0.80
C ILE A 213 -17.87 -22.95 0.24
N ALA A 214 -18.10 -24.23 -0.06
CA ALA A 214 -17.70 -25.30 0.85
C ALA A 214 -16.16 -25.28 1.01
N PRO A 215 -15.60 -25.50 2.21
CA PRO A 215 -14.16 -25.52 2.42
C PRO A 215 -13.43 -26.50 1.47
N GLU A 216 -14.09 -27.61 1.14
CA GLU A 216 -13.62 -28.60 0.16
C GLU A 216 -13.40 -27.99 -1.24
N GLN A 217 -14.21 -27.02 -1.66
CA GLN A 217 -14.04 -26.32 -2.94
C GLN A 217 -12.91 -25.28 -2.92
N ILE A 218 -12.39 -24.92 -1.74
CA ILE A 218 -11.32 -23.91 -1.56
C ILE A 218 -9.94 -24.59 -1.59
N THR A 219 -9.88 -25.92 -1.39
CA THR A 219 -8.64 -26.70 -1.32
C THR A 219 -8.75 -28.03 -2.06
N ASP A 220 -8.41 -28.05 -3.35
CA ASP A 220 -7.96 -29.28 -4.02
C ASP A 220 -6.49 -29.12 -4.40
N GLU A 221 -5.59 -29.31 -3.43
CA GLU A 221 -4.18 -29.62 -3.72
C GLU A 221 -3.94 -31.14 -3.76
N THR A 222 -4.96 -32.00 -3.63
CA THR A 222 -4.76 -33.44 -3.37
C THR A 222 -5.50 -34.45 -4.27
N ASP A 223 -6.15 -34.05 -5.35
CA ASP A 223 -6.59 -35.02 -6.37
C ASP A 223 -5.66 -35.01 -7.58
N GLU A 224 -4.86 -36.07 -7.72
CA GLU A 224 -3.94 -36.31 -8.85
C GLU A 224 -4.64 -36.44 -10.21
N ASN A 225 -5.97 -36.29 -10.28
CA ASN A 225 -6.74 -36.54 -11.50
C ASN A 225 -7.63 -35.40 -11.99
N ASP A 226 -7.77 -34.26 -11.30
CA ASP A 226 -8.35 -33.08 -11.96
C ASP A 226 -8.08 -31.75 -11.20
N GLN A 227 -7.82 -30.69 -11.98
CA GLN A 227 -8.02 -29.27 -11.65
C GLN A 227 -6.96 -28.47 -10.86
N ASN A 228 -6.01 -27.92 -11.64
CA ASN A 228 -5.16 -26.76 -11.31
C ASN A 228 -5.98 -25.42 -11.30
N THR A 229 -7.16 -25.46 -10.70
CA THR A 229 -8.17 -24.40 -10.64
C THR A 229 -8.30 -23.91 -9.21
N MET A 230 -8.16 -22.61 -8.98
CA MET A 230 -8.27 -22.00 -7.66
C MET A 230 -9.60 -21.25 -7.55
N VAL A 231 -10.23 -21.23 -6.39
CA VAL A 231 -11.48 -20.50 -6.17
C VAL A 231 -11.21 -19.16 -5.50
N PHE A 232 -11.83 -18.09 -6.01
CA PHE A 232 -11.85 -16.79 -5.34
C PHE A 232 -12.90 -16.80 -4.24
N ASP A 233 -12.49 -16.61 -2.99
CA ASP A 233 -13.41 -16.42 -1.87
C ASP A 233 -13.92 -14.96 -1.84
N PRO A 234 -15.23 -14.73 -2.12
CA PRO A 234 -15.78 -13.38 -2.14
C PRO A 234 -16.13 -12.88 -0.72
N THR A 235 -15.88 -13.66 0.33
CA THR A 235 -16.16 -13.28 1.71
C THR A 235 -15.39 -12.00 2.08
N TYR A 236 -16.12 -11.04 2.65
CA TYR A 236 -15.51 -9.82 3.16
C TYR A 236 -14.73 -10.12 4.43
N PRO A 237 -13.49 -9.59 4.57
CA PRO A 237 -12.67 -9.85 5.73
C PRO A 237 -13.28 -9.19 6.97
N SER A 238 -13.51 -9.99 8.01
CA SER A 238 -13.85 -9.54 9.36
C SER A 238 -12.67 -9.83 10.32
N PRO A 239 -12.42 -8.98 11.33
CA PRO A 239 -11.47 -9.28 12.38
C PRO A 239 -11.88 -10.52 13.19
N ASP A 240 -10.91 -11.38 13.54
CA ASP A 240 -11.12 -12.51 14.46
C ASP A 240 -11.08 -12.10 15.94
N SER A 241 -10.63 -10.89 16.24
CA SER A 241 -10.57 -10.32 17.60
C SER A 241 -10.61 -8.80 17.55
N LEU A 242 -10.92 -8.14 18.67
CA LEU A 242 -10.81 -6.68 18.76
C LEU A 242 -9.41 -6.16 18.37
N SER A 243 -8.36 -6.91 18.66
CA SER A 243 -6.98 -6.48 18.39
C SER A 243 -6.60 -6.58 16.92
N SER A 244 -7.21 -7.50 16.17
CA SER A 244 -6.95 -7.65 14.72
C SER A 244 -7.68 -6.60 13.87
N GLY A 245 -8.65 -5.87 14.44
CA GLY A 245 -9.32 -4.76 13.75
C GLY A 245 -8.55 -3.43 13.77
N PHE A 246 -7.47 -3.31 14.55
CA PHE A 246 -6.66 -2.08 14.54
C PHE A 246 -5.81 -1.98 13.26
N ARG A 247 -5.96 -0.88 12.53
CA ARG A 247 -5.16 -0.55 11.34
C ARG A 247 -4.42 0.78 11.51
N VAL A 248 -3.28 0.90 10.84
CA VAL A 248 -2.42 2.10 10.80
C VAL A 248 -2.09 2.49 9.36
N PHE A 249 -1.73 3.76 9.12
CA PHE A 249 -1.58 4.37 7.80
C PHE A 249 -2.91 4.51 7.05
N VAL A 250 -4.01 4.69 7.77
CA VAL A 250 -5.34 4.90 7.17
C VAL A 250 -5.42 6.31 6.60
N SER A 251 -5.63 6.42 5.29
CA SER A 251 -5.60 7.68 4.52
C SER A 251 -6.90 8.48 4.55
N SER A 252 -8.06 7.84 4.75
CA SER A 252 -9.35 8.55 4.81
C SER A 252 -9.52 9.21 6.17
N ASN A 253 -9.93 10.48 6.25
CA ASN A 253 -10.23 11.10 7.55
C ASN A 253 -11.56 10.63 8.16
N THR A 254 -12.45 10.05 7.34
CA THR A 254 -13.80 9.67 7.77
C THR A 254 -13.96 8.15 7.73
N PRO A 255 -14.32 7.49 8.84
CA PRO A 255 -14.64 6.07 8.83
C PRO A 255 -15.92 5.81 8.02
N CYS A 256 -15.95 4.74 7.24
CA CYS A 256 -17.17 4.30 6.58
C CYS A 256 -18.05 3.58 7.60
N ASN A 257 -19.27 4.08 7.81
CA ASN A 257 -20.26 3.49 8.72
C ASN A 257 -21.33 2.65 8.00
N THR A 258 -21.21 2.53 6.68
CA THR A 258 -22.09 1.70 5.86
C THR A 258 -21.47 0.30 5.76
N PRO A 259 -22.21 -0.77 6.06
CA PRO A 259 -21.71 -2.12 5.86
C PRO A 259 -21.52 -2.41 4.36
N ALA A 260 -20.50 -3.17 4.02
CA ALA A 260 -20.40 -3.73 2.67
C ALA A 260 -21.48 -4.79 2.47
N SER A 261 -21.99 -4.88 1.25
CA SER A 261 -23.05 -5.82 0.88
C SER A 261 -22.78 -6.42 -0.48
N GLN A 262 -22.92 -7.74 -0.58
CA GLN A 262 -23.00 -8.44 -1.86
C GLN A 262 -24.38 -8.23 -2.47
N ALA A 263 -24.46 -8.21 -3.79
CA ALA A 263 -25.75 -8.23 -4.46
C ALA A 263 -26.47 -9.56 -4.16
N PRO A 264 -27.80 -9.54 -3.88
CA PRO A 264 -28.53 -10.77 -3.65
C PRO A 264 -28.60 -11.60 -4.94
N LYS A 265 -28.61 -12.93 -4.79
CA LYS A 265 -28.86 -13.83 -5.92
C LYS A 265 -30.29 -13.61 -6.44
N PRO A 266 -30.49 -13.23 -7.71
CA PRO A 266 -31.83 -13.06 -8.25
C PRO A 266 -32.58 -14.40 -8.27
N PRO A 267 -33.90 -14.41 -8.04
CA PRO A 267 -34.72 -15.61 -8.18
C PRO A 267 -34.82 -16.01 -9.66
N GLY A 268 -34.50 -17.27 -9.99
CA GLY A 268 -34.56 -17.80 -11.36
C GLY A 268 -33.43 -18.75 -11.72
N GLU A 269 -33.41 -19.18 -12.98
CA GLU A 269 -32.38 -20.05 -13.57
C GLU A 269 -31.00 -19.39 -13.50
N GLN A 270 -29.98 -20.15 -13.10
CA GLN A 270 -28.62 -19.62 -13.03
C GLN A 270 -28.07 -19.44 -14.46
N PRO A 271 -27.55 -18.26 -14.81
CA PRO A 271 -27.00 -18.06 -16.14
C PRO A 271 -25.73 -18.92 -16.35
N GLN A 272 -25.54 -19.33 -17.61
CA GLN A 272 -24.50 -20.26 -18.07
C GLN A 272 -23.07 -19.79 -17.72
N LEU A 273 -22.21 -20.75 -17.34
CA LEU A 273 -20.79 -20.52 -17.05
C LEU A 273 -20.11 -19.76 -18.20
N SER A 274 -19.43 -18.66 -17.87
CA SER A 274 -18.60 -17.92 -18.83
C SER A 274 -17.14 -18.24 -18.63
N ILE A 275 -16.53 -18.91 -19.62
CA ILE A 275 -15.10 -19.20 -19.69
C ILE A 275 -14.42 -18.07 -20.45
N ILE A 276 -13.41 -17.45 -19.84
CA ILE A 276 -12.71 -16.30 -20.41
C ILE A 276 -11.21 -16.53 -20.33
N THR A 277 -10.53 -16.43 -21.46
CA THR A 277 -9.06 -16.48 -21.50
C THR A 277 -8.47 -15.09 -21.46
N ILE A 278 -7.62 -14.84 -20.47
CA ILE A 278 -7.03 -13.53 -20.21
C ILE A 278 -5.53 -13.59 -20.54
N ALA A 279 -5.02 -12.56 -21.21
CA ALA A 279 -3.59 -12.38 -21.46
C ALA A 279 -3.14 -10.93 -21.25
N ASP A 280 -1.86 -10.78 -20.94
CA ASP A 280 -1.14 -9.51 -20.81
C ASP A 280 -0.04 -9.43 -21.88
N THR A 281 0.27 -8.22 -22.31
CA THR A 281 1.49 -7.90 -23.05
C THR A 281 2.07 -6.62 -22.47
N HIS A 282 3.34 -6.65 -22.10
CA HIS A 282 4.04 -5.53 -21.47
C HIS A 282 5.34 -5.22 -22.20
N LYS A 283 5.62 -3.93 -22.37
CA LYS A 283 6.86 -3.40 -22.93
C LYS A 283 7.28 -2.14 -22.18
N VAL A 284 8.57 -1.84 -22.20
CA VAL A 284 9.11 -0.51 -21.86
C VAL A 284 9.49 0.18 -23.17
N ASP A 285 9.03 1.41 -23.38
CA ASP A 285 9.37 2.17 -24.57
C ASP A 285 10.79 2.78 -24.51
N LYS A 286 11.15 3.56 -25.54
CA LYS A 286 12.49 4.17 -25.65
C LYS A 286 12.74 5.25 -24.59
N ASP A 287 11.69 5.82 -24.03
CA ASP A 287 11.75 6.88 -23.03
C ASP A 287 11.66 6.32 -21.60
N GLY A 288 11.48 5.00 -21.46
CA GLY A 288 11.44 4.30 -20.19
C GLY A 288 10.03 4.18 -19.60
N PHE A 289 8.99 4.57 -20.33
CA PHE A 289 7.60 4.40 -19.90
C PHE A 289 7.12 2.98 -20.13
N HIS A 290 6.29 2.50 -19.20
CA HIS A 290 5.65 1.21 -19.32
C HIS A 290 4.45 1.32 -20.25
N ILE A 291 4.30 0.35 -21.14
CA ILE A 291 3.13 0.18 -21.99
C ILE A 291 2.61 -1.24 -21.77
N SER A 292 1.32 -1.35 -21.42
CA SER A 292 0.64 -2.63 -21.20
C SER A 292 -0.63 -2.72 -22.05
N GLY A 293 -0.86 -3.91 -22.62
CA GLY A 293 -2.10 -4.28 -23.31
C GLY A 293 -2.73 -5.50 -22.66
N GLY A 294 -4.05 -5.49 -22.52
CA GLY A 294 -4.84 -6.60 -21.99
C GLY A 294 -5.73 -7.22 -23.06
N GLY A 295 -5.82 -8.54 -23.08
CA GLY A 295 -6.71 -9.29 -23.97
C GLY A 295 -7.67 -10.15 -23.17
N ALA A 296 -8.96 -10.13 -23.52
CA ALA A 296 -9.97 -11.05 -23.01
C ALA A 296 -10.68 -11.73 -24.17
N TRP A 297 -10.59 -13.07 -24.20
CA TRP A 297 -11.12 -13.91 -25.26
C TRP A 297 -12.21 -14.84 -24.73
N PHE A 298 -13.38 -14.82 -25.36
CA PHE A 298 -14.56 -15.64 -25.07
C PHE A 298 -14.76 -16.76 -26.09
N GLY A 299 -14.30 -16.55 -27.34
CA GLY A 299 -14.53 -17.50 -28.43
C GLY A 299 -14.30 -16.85 -29.79
N THR A 300 -14.30 -17.67 -30.84
CA THR A 300 -14.19 -17.20 -32.23
C THR A 300 -15.40 -16.34 -32.60
N ASN A 301 -15.14 -15.14 -33.15
CA ASN A 301 -16.17 -14.16 -33.54
C ASN A 301 -17.15 -13.75 -32.40
N ASP A 302 -16.77 -13.96 -31.14
CA ASP A 302 -17.58 -13.51 -30.01
C ASP A 302 -17.49 -11.97 -29.87
N PRO A 303 -18.62 -11.23 -29.91
CA PRO A 303 -18.61 -9.78 -29.79
C PRO A 303 -18.13 -9.28 -28.42
N ARG A 304 -18.06 -10.16 -27.40
CA ARG A 304 -17.55 -9.85 -26.06
C ARG A 304 -16.03 -9.88 -25.98
N ASN A 305 -15.33 -10.33 -27.03
CA ASN A 305 -13.87 -10.27 -27.08
C ASN A 305 -13.39 -8.83 -26.90
N LYS A 306 -12.45 -8.61 -25.97
CA LYS A 306 -11.91 -7.29 -25.68
C LYS A 306 -10.41 -7.23 -25.88
N SER A 307 -10.00 -6.18 -26.56
CA SER A 307 -8.62 -5.72 -26.67
C SER A 307 -8.53 -4.39 -25.92
N ILE A 308 -7.60 -4.23 -24.99
CA ILE A 308 -7.59 -3.10 -24.06
C ILE A 308 -6.19 -2.49 -23.96
N LYS A 309 -6.09 -1.16 -24.09
CA LYS A 309 -4.89 -0.38 -23.82
C LYS A 309 -4.94 0.16 -22.39
N VAL A 310 -3.94 -0.20 -21.58
CA VAL A 310 -3.84 0.26 -20.18
C VAL A 310 -3.33 1.72 -20.16
N PRO A 311 -3.93 2.61 -19.33
CA PRO A 311 -3.41 3.95 -19.11
C PRO A 311 -1.96 3.93 -18.63
N GLU A 312 -1.14 4.84 -19.16
CA GLU A 312 0.31 4.87 -18.93
C GLU A 312 0.70 4.91 -17.44
N HIS A 313 -0.02 5.70 -16.64
CA HIS A 313 0.22 5.81 -15.19
C HIS A 313 -0.10 4.53 -14.38
N LEU A 314 -0.74 3.54 -15.00
CA LEU A 314 -1.08 2.23 -14.43
C LEU A 314 -0.36 1.08 -15.13
N ALA A 315 0.32 1.37 -16.24
CA ALA A 315 1.02 0.37 -17.00
C ALA A 315 2.20 -0.17 -16.19
N ALA A 316 2.21 -1.49 -16.03
CA ALA A 316 3.21 -2.25 -15.31
C ALA A 316 3.07 -3.73 -15.73
N PRO A 317 4.06 -4.58 -15.41
CA PRO A 317 3.93 -6.01 -15.66
C PRO A 317 2.66 -6.60 -15.02
N GLY A 318 1.87 -7.34 -15.80
CA GLY A 318 0.61 -7.95 -15.34
C GLY A 318 -0.57 -6.99 -15.21
N ALA A 319 -0.40 -5.68 -15.49
CA ALA A 319 -1.50 -4.72 -15.44
C ALA A 319 -2.59 -5.00 -16.49
N GLY A 320 -2.20 -5.49 -17.68
CA GLY A 320 -3.13 -5.80 -18.77
C GLY A 320 -4.09 -6.93 -18.43
N GLU A 321 -3.63 -7.99 -17.76
CA GLU A 321 -4.48 -9.06 -17.25
C GLU A 321 -5.53 -8.53 -16.26
N ILE A 322 -5.11 -7.72 -15.28
CA ILE A 322 -6.00 -7.18 -14.24
C ILE A 322 -7.06 -6.26 -14.88
N VAL A 323 -6.64 -5.41 -15.81
CA VAL A 323 -7.52 -4.49 -16.54
C VAL A 323 -8.49 -5.22 -17.47
N ALA A 324 -8.03 -6.28 -18.15
CA ALA A 324 -8.88 -7.14 -18.97
C ALA A 324 -10.00 -7.76 -18.12
N ILE A 325 -9.67 -8.32 -16.96
CA ILE A 325 -10.67 -8.86 -16.03
C ILE A 325 -11.61 -7.75 -15.57
N LEU A 326 -11.10 -6.59 -15.12
CA LEU A 326 -11.91 -5.45 -14.69
C LEU A 326 -12.92 -5.00 -15.75
N SER A 327 -12.52 -4.96 -17.02
CA SER A 327 -13.39 -4.56 -18.13
C SER A 327 -14.46 -5.63 -18.42
N VAL A 328 -14.10 -6.91 -18.36
CA VAL A 328 -15.04 -8.01 -18.59
C VAL A 328 -16.07 -8.11 -17.48
N ILE A 329 -15.66 -8.09 -16.22
CA ILE A 329 -16.58 -8.21 -15.08
C ILE A 329 -17.51 -7.01 -14.94
N SER A 330 -17.14 -5.86 -15.52
CA SER A 330 -18.01 -4.66 -15.54
C SER A 330 -19.12 -4.76 -16.60
N THR A 331 -18.99 -5.64 -17.60
CA THR A 331 -20.01 -5.86 -18.64
C THR A 331 -20.84 -7.13 -18.42
N LEU A 332 -20.30 -8.12 -17.70
CA LEU A 332 -21.01 -9.37 -17.42
C LEU A 332 -21.97 -9.22 -16.24
N PRO A 333 -23.16 -9.83 -16.29
CA PRO A 333 -24.06 -9.87 -15.15
C PRO A 333 -23.38 -10.45 -13.90
N ILE A 334 -23.69 -9.87 -12.74
CA ILE A 334 -23.09 -10.18 -11.43
C ILE A 334 -23.40 -11.60 -10.92
N ASN A 335 -24.43 -12.25 -11.46
CA ASN A 335 -24.93 -13.57 -11.11
C ASN A 335 -24.42 -14.70 -12.03
N VAL A 336 -23.52 -14.39 -12.96
CA VAL A 336 -22.89 -15.37 -13.86
C VAL A 336 -21.63 -15.94 -13.23
N SER A 337 -21.51 -17.28 -13.21
CA SER A 337 -20.29 -17.97 -12.81
C SER A 337 -19.19 -17.72 -13.83
N LEU A 338 -17.99 -17.42 -13.34
CA LEU A 338 -16.83 -17.10 -14.17
C LEU A 338 -15.74 -18.15 -14.00
N GLN A 339 -15.18 -18.60 -15.12
CA GLN A 339 -13.90 -19.32 -15.14
C GLN A 339 -12.88 -18.46 -15.88
N LEU A 340 -11.94 -17.89 -15.13
CA LEU A 340 -10.87 -17.05 -15.64
C LEU A 340 -9.64 -17.91 -15.92
N MET A 341 -9.37 -18.14 -17.20
CA MET A 341 -8.16 -18.83 -17.65
C MET A 341 -7.02 -17.80 -17.68
N ILE A 342 -6.14 -17.83 -16.67
CA ILE A 342 -5.05 -16.86 -16.47
C ILE A 342 -3.72 -17.61 -16.43
N LYS A 343 -2.70 -17.17 -17.16
CA LYS A 343 -1.37 -17.83 -17.13
C LYS A 343 -0.51 -17.38 -15.95
N LEU A 344 -0.61 -16.12 -15.53
CA LEU A 344 0.24 -15.56 -14.48
C LEU A 344 -0.09 -16.13 -13.09
N SER A 345 0.78 -17.02 -12.61
CA SER A 345 0.63 -17.66 -11.29
C SER A 345 0.59 -16.65 -10.13
N VAL A 346 1.32 -15.54 -10.24
CA VAL A 346 1.36 -14.47 -9.23
C VAL A 346 -0.02 -13.83 -9.06
N LEU A 347 -0.74 -13.57 -10.16
CA LEU A 347 -2.09 -12.99 -10.11
C LEU A 347 -3.08 -13.98 -9.49
N ARG A 348 -3.04 -15.26 -9.92
CA ARG A 348 -3.90 -16.32 -9.33
C ARG A 348 -3.71 -16.42 -7.82
N LYS A 349 -2.46 -16.51 -7.34
CA LYS A 349 -2.13 -16.55 -5.91
C LYS A 349 -2.52 -15.27 -5.18
N SER A 350 -2.37 -14.10 -5.81
CA SER A 350 -2.72 -12.80 -5.20
C SER A 350 -4.24 -12.62 -5.01
N LEU A 351 -5.06 -13.26 -5.86
CA LEU A 351 -6.52 -13.28 -5.73
C LEU A 351 -7.03 -14.39 -4.81
N THR A 352 -6.19 -15.34 -4.42
CA THR A 352 -6.60 -16.52 -3.65
C THR A 352 -5.74 -16.66 -2.40
N THR A 353 -4.73 -17.53 -2.41
CA THR A 353 -3.95 -17.94 -1.23
C THR A 353 -3.19 -16.80 -0.52
N ASN A 354 -2.85 -15.73 -1.23
CA ASN A 354 -2.13 -14.58 -0.65
C ASN A 354 -3.03 -13.34 -0.44
N LEU A 355 -4.32 -13.42 -0.76
CA LEU A 355 -5.21 -12.25 -0.74
C LEU A 355 -5.29 -11.62 0.66
N ALA A 356 -5.57 -12.41 1.69
CA ALA A 356 -5.73 -11.93 3.07
C ALA A 356 -4.46 -11.22 3.58
N ASN A 357 -3.28 -11.80 3.32
CA ASN A 357 -2.01 -11.19 3.71
C ASN A 357 -1.74 -9.89 2.94
N LEU A 358 -2.04 -9.83 1.63
CA LEU A 358 -1.91 -8.61 0.84
C LEU A 358 -2.80 -7.49 1.36
N GLU A 359 -4.05 -7.78 1.73
CA GLU A 359 -4.96 -6.81 2.34
C GLU A 359 -4.51 -6.36 3.73
N ASP A 360 -3.94 -7.26 4.53
CA ASP A 360 -3.43 -6.94 5.86
C ASP A 360 -2.17 -6.06 5.83
N ILE A 361 -1.35 -6.14 4.78
CA ILE A 361 -0.20 -5.25 4.58
C ILE A 361 -0.51 -4.02 3.71
N ASP A 362 -1.79 -3.76 3.42
CA ASP A 362 -2.24 -2.68 2.52
C ASP A 362 -1.55 -2.73 1.14
N TRP A 363 -1.38 -3.92 0.60
CA TRP A 363 -0.79 -4.17 -0.73
C TRP A 363 0.60 -3.53 -0.89
N LEU A 364 1.36 -3.43 0.21
CA LEU A 364 2.69 -2.84 0.19
C LEU A 364 3.57 -3.57 -0.83
N ASP A 365 4.25 -2.80 -1.69
CA ASP A 365 5.12 -3.28 -2.77
C ASP A 365 4.44 -4.02 -3.93
N HIS A 366 3.11 -4.18 -3.89
CA HIS A 366 2.42 -4.75 -5.03
C HIS A 366 2.42 -3.73 -6.19
N PRO A 367 2.97 -4.06 -7.37
CA PRO A 367 3.11 -3.10 -8.48
C PRO A 367 1.76 -2.56 -8.95
N ASN A 368 0.75 -3.43 -8.95
CA ASN A 368 -0.61 -3.11 -9.40
C ASN A 368 -1.58 -2.85 -8.23
N LYS A 369 -1.12 -2.30 -7.10
CA LYS A 369 -1.93 -2.10 -5.87
C LYS A 369 -3.32 -1.50 -6.13
N THR A 370 -3.38 -0.41 -6.89
CA THR A 370 -4.65 0.31 -7.16
C THR A 370 -5.61 -0.54 -7.99
N LEU A 371 -5.10 -1.19 -9.05
CA LEU A 371 -5.89 -2.07 -9.90
C LEU A 371 -6.41 -3.30 -9.14
N MET A 372 -5.55 -3.91 -8.31
CA MET A 372 -5.92 -5.08 -7.52
C MET A 372 -7.00 -4.78 -6.49
N LYS A 373 -6.90 -3.65 -5.77
CA LYS A 373 -7.95 -3.23 -4.83
C LYS A 373 -9.31 -3.09 -5.53
N SER A 374 -9.32 -2.49 -6.73
CA SER A 374 -10.55 -2.38 -7.53
C SER A 374 -11.06 -3.74 -8.01
N LEU A 375 -10.17 -4.61 -8.47
CA LEU A 375 -10.54 -5.95 -8.93
C LEU A 375 -11.18 -6.76 -7.80
N VAL A 376 -10.52 -6.83 -6.64
CA VAL A 376 -11.03 -7.58 -5.48
C VAL A 376 -12.38 -7.02 -5.03
N ALA A 377 -12.53 -5.69 -4.93
CA ALA A 377 -13.79 -5.08 -4.55
C ALA A 377 -14.93 -5.43 -5.53
N LYS A 378 -14.67 -5.37 -6.85
CA LYS A 378 -15.68 -5.75 -7.86
C LYS A 378 -16.01 -7.24 -7.83
N LEU A 379 -15.02 -8.11 -7.63
CA LEU A 379 -15.25 -9.55 -7.52
C LEU A 379 -16.08 -9.90 -6.28
N ARG A 380 -15.82 -9.28 -5.13
CA ARG A 380 -16.61 -9.50 -3.89
C ARG A 380 -18.08 -9.09 -4.03
N LYS A 381 -18.41 -8.13 -4.89
CA LYS A 381 -19.80 -7.72 -5.16
C LYS A 381 -20.60 -8.75 -5.95
N ARG A 382 -19.92 -9.66 -6.67
CA ARG A 382 -20.58 -10.69 -7.47
C ARG A 382 -21.23 -11.74 -6.57
N CYS A 383 -22.34 -12.30 -7.03
CA CYS A 383 -23.11 -13.31 -6.32
C CYS A 383 -23.04 -14.69 -6.99
N ALA A 384 -21.99 -14.92 -7.78
CA ALA A 384 -21.71 -16.18 -8.46
C ALA A 384 -20.23 -16.55 -8.36
N LEU A 385 -19.96 -17.85 -8.50
CA LEU A 385 -18.64 -18.45 -8.31
C LEU A 385 -17.64 -17.88 -9.33
N THR A 386 -16.44 -17.56 -8.87
CA THR A 386 -15.31 -17.18 -9.74
C THR A 386 -14.16 -18.13 -9.51
N THR A 387 -13.75 -18.83 -10.56
CA THR A 387 -12.62 -19.76 -10.55
C THR A 387 -11.48 -19.24 -11.42
N LEU A 388 -10.25 -19.59 -11.07
CA LEU A 388 -9.02 -19.17 -11.73
C LEU A 388 -8.22 -20.41 -12.14
N THR A 389 -8.15 -20.69 -13.43
CA THR A 389 -7.47 -21.88 -13.96
C THR A 389 -6.21 -21.48 -14.72
N ASP A 390 -5.17 -22.31 -14.64
CA ASP A 390 -3.97 -22.12 -15.46
C ASP A 390 -4.20 -22.51 -16.92
N VAL A 391 -4.08 -21.54 -17.81
CA VAL A 391 -4.18 -21.76 -19.25
C VAL A 391 -3.12 -22.74 -19.75
N GLY A 392 -1.92 -22.74 -19.17
CA GLY A 392 -0.80 -23.58 -19.62
C GLY A 392 -1.05 -25.08 -19.46
N LYS A 393 -1.94 -25.46 -18.54
CA LYS A 393 -2.34 -26.86 -18.30
C LYS A 393 -3.69 -27.21 -18.93
N SER A 394 -4.34 -26.26 -19.61
CA SER A 394 -5.59 -26.51 -20.33
C SER A 394 -5.33 -27.23 -21.66
N THR A 395 -6.31 -28.00 -22.11
CA THR A 395 -6.32 -28.66 -23.42
C THR A 395 -6.41 -27.66 -24.56
N ASP A 396 -7.05 -26.50 -24.35
CA ASP A 396 -7.22 -25.45 -25.36
C ASP A 396 -6.10 -24.41 -25.31
N LYS A 397 -4.95 -24.74 -25.90
CA LYS A 397 -3.83 -23.78 -26.05
C LYS A 397 -4.09 -22.70 -27.10
N ALA A 398 -5.07 -22.89 -27.99
CA ALA A 398 -5.38 -21.95 -29.07
C ALA A 398 -6.03 -20.68 -28.53
N SER A 399 -6.94 -20.83 -27.54
CA SER A 399 -7.56 -19.72 -26.79
C SER A 399 -6.55 -18.67 -26.30
N TYR A 400 -5.43 -19.14 -25.74
CA TYR A 400 -4.39 -18.27 -25.19
C TYR A 400 -3.69 -17.43 -26.25
N LYS A 401 -3.46 -18.02 -27.42
CA LYS A 401 -2.84 -17.30 -28.54
C LYS A 401 -3.74 -16.16 -29.01
N HIS A 402 -5.04 -16.42 -29.14
CA HIS A 402 -6.01 -15.39 -29.49
C HIS A 402 -6.09 -14.29 -28.41
N ALA A 403 -6.06 -14.65 -27.13
CA ALA A 403 -6.01 -13.67 -26.05
C ALA A 403 -4.73 -12.81 -26.10
N ILE A 404 -3.57 -13.39 -26.40
CA ILE A 404 -2.32 -12.65 -26.60
C ILE A 404 -2.43 -11.69 -27.78
N ASP A 405 -2.99 -12.13 -28.90
CA ASP A 405 -3.11 -11.28 -30.08
C ASP A 405 -4.06 -10.09 -29.81
N LEU A 406 -5.13 -10.30 -29.05
CA LEU A 406 -5.96 -9.21 -28.52
C LEU A 406 -5.18 -8.27 -27.59
N ALA A 407 -4.31 -8.80 -26.73
CA ALA A 407 -3.47 -7.99 -25.85
C ALA A 407 -2.46 -7.13 -26.63
N LYS A 408 -1.82 -7.69 -27.67
CA LYS A 408 -0.93 -6.96 -28.57
C LYS A 408 -1.66 -5.86 -29.34
N ASN A 409 -2.85 -6.16 -29.87
CA ASN A 409 -3.69 -5.15 -30.51
C ASN A 409 -4.05 -4.02 -29.54
N GLY A 410 -4.26 -4.35 -28.26
CA GLY A 410 -4.57 -3.39 -27.21
C GLY A 410 -3.39 -2.45 -26.97
N MET A 411 -2.18 -3.01 -26.90
CA MET A 411 -0.96 -2.22 -26.73
C MET A 411 -0.71 -1.20 -27.85
N ILE A 412 -1.14 -1.49 -29.08
CA ILE A 412 -0.88 -0.67 -30.28
C ILE A 412 -1.94 0.43 -30.49
N LYS A 413 -3.09 0.40 -29.79
CA LYS A 413 -4.11 1.45 -29.92
C LYS A 413 -3.53 2.85 -29.67
N ASP A 414 -4.06 3.88 -30.31
CA ASP A 414 -3.60 5.26 -30.07
C ASP A 414 -4.01 5.74 -28.67
N LYS A 415 -5.29 5.55 -28.31
CA LYS A 415 -5.85 5.99 -27.02
C LYS A 415 -6.00 4.84 -26.04
N HIS A 416 -5.76 5.12 -24.77
CA HIS A 416 -6.07 4.15 -23.71
C HIS A 416 -7.58 3.95 -23.57
N ASP A 417 -8.00 2.77 -23.15
CA ASP A 417 -9.41 2.52 -22.84
C ASP A 417 -9.77 3.09 -21.47
N ASP A 418 -11.01 3.55 -21.31
CA ASP A 418 -11.51 4.07 -20.03
C ASP A 418 -11.82 2.91 -19.08
N ILE A 419 -11.13 2.86 -17.95
CA ILE A 419 -11.26 1.78 -16.97
C ILE A 419 -11.73 2.38 -15.65
N MET A 420 -12.89 1.94 -15.18
CA MET A 420 -13.41 2.33 -13.88
C MET A 420 -12.68 1.59 -12.77
N ILE A 421 -11.73 2.28 -12.11
CA ILE A 421 -10.88 1.75 -11.03
C ILE A 421 -11.36 2.20 -9.64
N LYS A 422 -12.44 2.99 -9.57
CA LYS A 422 -12.95 3.50 -8.31
C LYS A 422 -13.47 2.35 -7.43
N VAL A 423 -13.03 2.32 -6.17
CA VAL A 423 -13.58 1.46 -5.12
C VAL A 423 -14.58 2.28 -4.32
N ASP A 424 -15.74 1.71 -4.03
CA ASP A 424 -16.71 2.36 -3.17
C ASP A 424 -16.26 2.26 -1.71
N ALA A 425 -16.46 3.33 -0.94
CA ALA A 425 -15.99 3.42 0.44
C ALA A 425 -16.38 2.24 1.36
N PRO A 426 -17.55 1.59 1.23
CA PRO A 426 -17.88 0.39 2.02
C PRO A 426 -16.97 -0.81 1.75
N ASP A 427 -16.47 -0.96 0.52
CA ASP A 427 -15.65 -2.09 0.08
C ASP A 427 -14.14 -1.84 0.23
N GLU A 428 -13.76 -0.60 0.55
CA GLU A 428 -12.37 -0.18 0.59
C GLU A 428 -11.75 -0.41 1.97
N LEU A 429 -10.72 -1.26 2.02
CA LEU A 429 -9.90 -1.46 3.21
C LEU A 429 -8.62 -0.63 3.14
N PHE A 430 -8.37 0.14 4.19
CA PHE A 430 -7.24 1.05 4.29
C PHE A 430 -6.26 0.64 5.37
N GLY A 431 -4.98 0.87 5.09
CA GLY A 431 -3.93 0.78 6.09
C GLY A 431 -3.56 -0.65 6.47
N VAL A 432 -2.44 -0.76 7.17
CA VAL A 432 -1.82 -2.02 7.58
C VAL A 432 -2.45 -2.49 8.88
N LYS A 433 -2.82 -3.77 8.96
CA LYS A 433 -3.25 -4.43 10.20
C LYS A 433 -2.12 -4.37 11.23
N LEU A 434 -2.38 -3.70 12.36
CA LEU A 434 -1.37 -3.36 13.36
C LEU A 434 -0.80 -4.61 14.02
N CYS A 435 -1.63 -5.63 14.28
CA CYS A 435 -1.21 -6.83 15.00
C CYS A 435 -0.23 -7.71 14.20
N ILE A 436 -0.23 -7.69 12.87
CA ILE A 436 0.80 -8.37 12.06
C ILE A 436 2.05 -7.51 11.84
N GLY A 437 1.95 -6.21 12.16
CA GLY A 437 2.98 -5.24 11.87
C GLY A 437 4.34 -5.56 12.51
N THR A 438 5.37 -5.55 11.67
CA THR A 438 6.78 -5.61 12.05
C THR A 438 7.41 -4.23 11.97
N GLN A 439 8.53 -4.02 12.66
CA GLN A 439 9.25 -2.74 12.59
C GLN A 439 9.69 -2.43 11.16
N ARG A 440 10.15 -3.45 10.41
CA ARG A 440 10.51 -3.35 9.00
C ARG A 440 9.31 -2.90 8.14
N LEU A 441 8.14 -3.50 8.35
CA LEU A 441 6.91 -3.16 7.63
C LEU A 441 6.49 -1.71 7.91
N PHE A 442 6.48 -1.30 9.17
CA PHE A 442 6.14 0.08 9.56
C PHE A 442 7.16 1.09 9.02
N PHE A 443 8.46 0.80 9.14
CA PHE A 443 9.50 1.65 8.60
C PHE A 443 9.33 1.84 7.09
N LYS A 444 9.07 0.77 6.35
CA LYS A 444 8.88 0.82 4.90
C LYS A 444 7.68 1.67 4.52
N ASN A 445 6.54 1.51 5.19
CA ASN A 445 5.36 2.35 4.98
C ASN A 445 5.64 3.83 5.27
N ILE A 446 6.29 4.14 6.41
CA ILE A 446 6.68 5.51 6.76
C ILE A 446 7.57 6.11 5.68
N ARG A 447 8.53 5.34 5.16
CA ARG A 447 9.42 5.79 4.09
C ARG A 447 8.68 6.01 2.78
N ASN A 448 7.73 5.15 2.39
CA ASN A 448 6.92 5.33 1.19
C ASN A 448 6.02 6.58 1.27
N ILE A 449 5.53 6.92 2.46
CA ILE A 449 4.76 8.16 2.70
C ILE A 449 5.67 9.39 2.58
N GLN A 450 6.89 9.32 3.13
CA GLN A 450 7.85 10.43 3.12
C GLN A 450 8.60 10.61 1.79
N SER A 451 8.85 9.53 1.04
CA SER A 451 9.61 9.53 -0.21
C SER A 451 8.90 10.23 -1.36
N LYS A 452 7.68 10.74 -1.13
CA LYS A 452 7.04 11.73 -1.99
C LYS A 452 7.74 13.10 -1.94
N SER A 453 8.88 13.25 -1.25
CA SER A 453 9.68 14.49 -1.23
C SER A 453 10.49 14.70 -2.52
N LYS A 454 10.60 15.97 -2.94
CA LYS A 454 11.11 16.43 -4.24
C LYS A 454 12.56 15.97 -4.50
N GLN A 455 12.79 15.25 -5.60
CA GLN A 455 14.14 15.07 -6.13
C GLN A 455 14.77 16.43 -6.45
N ARG A 456 16.08 16.56 -6.23
CA ARG A 456 16.80 17.81 -6.50
C ARG A 456 16.85 18.05 -8.01
N ARG A 457 16.58 19.28 -8.44
CA ARG A 457 16.63 19.70 -9.86
C ARG A 457 17.92 19.23 -10.56
N GLU A 458 19.06 19.43 -9.92
CA GLU A 458 20.37 19.07 -10.46
C GLU A 458 20.56 17.55 -10.64
N THR A 459 20.03 16.74 -9.71
CA THR A 459 20.03 15.28 -9.85
C THR A 459 19.22 14.86 -11.08
N ASN A 460 18.07 15.49 -11.33
CA ASN A 460 17.24 15.18 -12.49
C ASN A 460 17.91 15.61 -13.80
N MET A 461 18.56 16.77 -13.82
CA MET A 461 19.30 17.26 -14.98
C MET A 461 20.48 16.36 -15.32
N ASN A 462 21.30 16.00 -14.34
CA ASN A 462 22.45 15.12 -14.55
C ASN A 462 22.01 13.71 -14.94
N MET A 463 20.91 13.21 -14.36
CA MET A 463 20.30 11.95 -14.78
C MET A 463 19.85 12.00 -16.24
N ALA A 464 19.10 13.03 -16.65
CA ALA A 464 18.63 13.17 -18.03
C ALA A 464 19.80 13.21 -19.04
N ARG A 465 20.85 13.99 -18.75
CA ARG A 465 22.08 14.02 -19.57
C ARG A 465 22.74 12.64 -19.67
N THR A 466 22.77 11.90 -18.56
CA THR A 466 23.35 10.55 -18.52
C THR A 466 22.52 9.57 -19.34
N LEU A 467 21.19 9.60 -19.20
CA LEU A 467 20.28 8.74 -19.95
C LEU A 467 20.40 8.98 -21.46
N HIS A 468 20.42 10.25 -21.88
CA HIS A 468 20.62 10.63 -23.28
C HIS A 468 21.92 10.08 -23.84
N ALA A 469 23.06 10.37 -23.19
CA ALA A 469 24.37 9.95 -23.67
C ALA A 469 24.49 8.42 -23.76
N VAL A 470 23.91 7.66 -22.81
CA VAL A 470 23.92 6.19 -22.89
C VAL A 470 22.98 5.68 -23.98
N GLY A 471 21.82 6.32 -24.16
CA GLY A 471 20.86 5.99 -25.22
C GLY A 471 21.45 6.14 -26.61
N GLU A 472 22.23 7.21 -26.85
CA GLU A 472 22.94 7.44 -28.11
C GLU A 472 23.97 6.36 -28.44
N VAL A 473 24.65 5.82 -27.43
CA VAL A 473 25.69 4.79 -27.64
C VAL A 473 25.10 3.37 -27.74
N ASN A 474 24.02 3.09 -27.00
CA ASN A 474 23.46 1.74 -26.89
C ASN A 474 22.22 1.49 -27.77
N ASP A 475 21.76 2.49 -28.52
CA ASP A 475 20.46 2.53 -29.24
C ASP A 475 19.23 2.25 -28.34
N THR A 476 19.46 2.23 -27.02
CA THR A 476 18.49 1.86 -25.98
C THR A 476 18.76 2.69 -24.74
N THR A 477 17.78 3.50 -24.35
CA THR A 477 17.86 4.35 -23.17
C THR A 477 17.69 3.48 -21.91
N PRO A 478 18.64 3.50 -20.96
CA PRO A 478 18.47 2.79 -19.72
C PRO A 478 17.42 3.46 -18.83
N ILE A 479 16.91 2.75 -17.83
CA ILE A 479 16.11 3.37 -16.77
C ILE A 479 17.00 4.00 -15.70
N SER A 480 16.54 5.04 -15.00
CA SER A 480 17.32 5.74 -13.95
C SER A 480 17.93 4.79 -12.92
N ASP A 481 17.23 3.70 -12.62
CA ASP A 481 17.62 2.73 -11.62
C ASP A 481 18.87 1.95 -12.05
N GLN A 482 19.00 1.67 -13.35
CA GLN A 482 20.20 1.04 -13.91
C GLN A 482 21.42 1.95 -13.79
N VAL A 483 21.26 3.27 -14.01
CA VAL A 483 22.35 4.25 -13.84
C VAL A 483 22.89 4.18 -12.41
N TRP A 484 22.01 4.27 -11.42
CA TRP A 484 22.42 4.22 -10.01
C TRP A 484 23.05 2.90 -9.60
N LEU A 485 22.51 1.77 -10.09
CA LEU A 485 23.06 0.44 -9.83
C LEU A 485 24.44 0.25 -10.49
N SER A 486 24.65 0.82 -11.68
CA SER A 486 25.89 0.68 -12.46
C SER A 486 27.12 1.26 -11.75
N ILE A 487 26.95 2.29 -10.91
CA ILE A 487 28.03 2.91 -10.11
C ILE A 487 28.67 1.87 -9.19
N ARG A 488 27.98 0.79 -8.82
CA ARG A 488 28.50 -0.25 -7.93
C ARG A 488 29.23 -1.38 -8.66
N ASN A 489 29.47 -1.25 -9.96
CA ASN A 489 30.23 -2.23 -10.72
C ASN A 489 31.59 -2.53 -10.05
N LYS A 490 31.95 -3.82 -9.99
CA LYS A 490 33.17 -4.33 -9.35
C LYS A 490 34.43 -3.73 -9.97
N ASP A 491 34.41 -3.41 -11.26
CA ASP A 491 35.51 -2.79 -11.98
C ASP A 491 35.81 -1.34 -11.53
N ILE A 492 34.95 -0.71 -10.73
CA ILE A 492 35.11 0.69 -10.30
C ILE A 492 35.66 0.75 -8.88
N PRO A 493 36.79 1.44 -8.63
CA PRO A 493 37.30 1.73 -7.29
C PRO A 493 36.35 2.54 -6.40
N LYS A 494 36.35 2.29 -5.07
CA LYS A 494 35.37 2.89 -4.12
C LYS A 494 35.37 4.42 -4.11
N ASN A 495 36.53 5.06 -4.25
CA ASN A 495 36.69 6.52 -4.37
C ASN A 495 35.96 7.06 -5.61
N ILE A 496 36.15 6.43 -6.77
CA ILE A 496 35.48 6.80 -8.03
C ILE A 496 33.97 6.59 -7.94
N ARG A 497 33.50 5.52 -7.28
CA ARG A 497 32.06 5.35 -7.00
C ARG A 497 31.50 6.52 -6.18
N GLY A 498 32.27 7.00 -5.20
CA GLY A 498 31.94 8.17 -4.39
C GLY A 498 31.88 9.45 -5.21
N PHE A 499 32.83 9.63 -6.13
CA PHE A 499 32.86 10.74 -7.09
C PHE A 499 31.63 10.74 -8.01
N LEU A 500 31.40 9.65 -8.73
CA LEU A 500 30.23 9.50 -9.62
C LEU A 500 28.92 9.76 -8.91
N TRP A 501 28.75 9.19 -7.71
CA TRP A 501 27.54 9.39 -6.91
C TRP A 501 27.35 10.87 -6.53
N LYS A 502 28.42 11.57 -6.13
CA LYS A 502 28.35 12.99 -5.78
C LYS A 502 28.11 13.86 -7.03
N SER A 503 28.74 13.55 -8.16
CA SER A 503 28.58 14.27 -9.42
C SER A 503 27.15 14.12 -9.98
N LEU A 504 26.59 12.90 -9.99
CA LEU A 504 25.19 12.67 -10.38
C LEU A 504 24.21 13.44 -9.49
N HIS A 505 24.52 13.60 -8.19
CA HIS A 505 23.66 14.36 -7.29
C HIS A 505 23.86 15.88 -7.29
N GLY A 506 24.93 16.40 -7.89
CA GLY A 506 25.34 17.79 -7.68
C GLY A 506 25.74 18.05 -6.22
N ALA A 507 26.40 17.09 -5.57
CA ALA A 507 26.69 17.14 -4.14
C ALA A 507 28.00 17.85 -3.78
N TYR A 508 28.79 18.24 -4.78
CA TYR A 508 30.02 19.02 -4.59
C TYR A 508 29.69 20.49 -4.36
N LYS A 509 30.45 21.15 -3.48
CA LYS A 509 30.30 22.59 -3.19
C LYS A 509 31.10 23.39 -4.22
N ILE A 510 30.55 23.54 -5.41
CA ILE A 510 31.16 24.25 -6.55
C ILE A 510 30.15 25.23 -7.15
N GLY A 511 30.63 26.29 -7.79
CA GLY A 511 29.79 27.22 -8.53
C GLY A 511 28.67 27.85 -7.70
N GLN A 512 27.45 27.67 -8.20
CA GLN A 512 26.18 28.18 -7.66
C GLN A 512 25.90 27.84 -6.19
N PHE A 513 26.65 26.90 -5.60
CA PHE A 513 26.61 26.68 -4.17
C PHE A 513 27.09 27.91 -3.39
N TRP A 514 28.18 28.53 -3.85
CA TRP A 514 28.85 29.65 -3.16
C TRP A 514 28.13 30.99 -3.38
N ASP A 515 27.42 31.17 -4.49
CA ASP A 515 26.60 32.35 -4.79
C ASP A 515 25.52 32.64 -3.72
N LYS A 516 25.18 31.64 -2.90
CA LYS A 516 24.16 31.74 -1.85
C LYS A 516 24.73 32.13 -0.49
N ILE A 517 26.06 32.25 -0.39
CA ILE A 517 26.78 32.58 0.84
C ILE A 517 27.40 33.98 0.65
N PRO A 518 26.87 35.00 1.34
CA PRO A 518 27.40 36.35 1.25
C PRO A 518 28.90 36.39 1.48
N GLN A 519 29.63 37.16 0.65
CA GLN A 519 31.09 37.38 0.70
C GLN A 519 31.96 36.23 0.18
N PHE A 520 31.38 35.09 -0.20
CA PHE A 520 32.10 33.92 -0.72
C PHE A 520 31.79 33.61 -2.20
N GLU A 521 31.06 34.49 -2.89
CA GLU A 521 30.60 34.31 -4.27
C GLU A 521 31.76 34.17 -5.27
N HIS A 522 32.88 34.83 -4.98
CA HIS A 522 34.10 34.74 -5.81
C HIS A 522 34.68 33.31 -5.87
N ILE A 523 34.37 32.45 -4.89
CA ILE A 523 34.76 31.03 -4.88
C ILE A 523 33.90 30.20 -5.86
N GLY A 524 32.74 30.73 -6.26
CA GLY A 524 31.88 30.11 -7.29
C GLY A 524 32.45 30.20 -8.71
N GLN A 525 33.54 30.94 -8.93
CA GLN A 525 34.16 31.08 -10.24
C GLN A 525 35.45 30.27 -10.35
N CYS A 526 35.72 29.72 -11.53
CA CYS A 526 36.97 29.01 -11.79
C CYS A 526 38.18 29.93 -11.58
N GLY A 527 39.14 29.50 -10.75
CA GLY A 527 40.35 30.29 -10.46
C GLY A 527 41.24 30.56 -11.68
N LEU A 528 41.10 29.75 -12.76
CA LEU A 528 41.91 29.87 -13.98
C LEU A 528 41.26 30.78 -15.03
N CYS A 529 39.97 30.57 -15.32
CA CYS A 529 39.28 31.24 -16.42
C CYS A 529 38.15 32.18 -16.01
N ARG A 530 37.80 32.27 -14.71
CA ARG A 530 36.82 33.19 -14.13
C ARG A 530 35.36 33.01 -14.60
N ILE A 531 35.05 31.88 -15.21
CA ILE A 531 33.67 31.49 -15.58
C ILE A 531 33.03 30.76 -14.38
N PRO A 532 31.70 30.80 -14.19
CA PRO A 532 31.02 30.00 -13.16
C PRO A 532 31.45 28.54 -13.19
N GLU A 533 31.94 28.04 -12.06
CA GLU A 533 32.53 26.72 -11.99
C GLU A 533 31.45 25.64 -11.87
N SER A 534 31.55 24.59 -12.69
CA SER A 534 30.70 23.41 -12.62
C SER A 534 31.56 22.15 -12.74
N MET A 535 31.01 20.99 -12.38
CA MET A 535 31.76 19.74 -12.53
C MET A 535 32.10 19.46 -14.00
N GLU A 536 31.18 19.80 -14.91
CA GLU A 536 31.42 19.72 -16.36
C GLU A 536 32.54 20.68 -16.79
N HIS A 537 32.56 21.90 -16.25
CA HIS A 537 33.62 22.85 -16.53
C HIS A 537 35.00 22.37 -16.06
N ILE A 538 35.09 21.83 -14.85
CA ILE A 538 36.33 21.29 -14.28
C ILE A 538 36.88 20.15 -15.15
N LEU A 539 36.00 19.25 -15.56
CA LEU A 539 36.38 18.03 -16.28
C LEU A 539 36.67 18.29 -17.76
N LEU A 540 35.86 19.10 -18.44
CA LEU A 540 35.83 19.20 -19.90
C LEU A 540 36.09 20.62 -20.44
N ASP A 541 35.39 21.63 -19.93
CA ASP A 541 35.33 22.92 -20.62
C ASP A 541 36.47 23.88 -20.28
N CYS A 542 37.20 23.67 -19.18
CA CYS A 542 38.24 24.59 -18.74
C CYS A 542 39.50 24.51 -19.64
N GLY A 543 39.52 25.29 -20.72
CA GLY A 543 40.66 25.34 -21.65
C GLY A 543 41.99 25.80 -21.05
N LYS A 544 41.94 26.49 -19.89
CA LYS A 544 43.14 26.90 -19.13
C LYS A 544 43.65 25.82 -18.18
N SER A 545 42.90 24.75 -17.93
CA SER A 545 43.33 23.63 -17.09
C SER A 545 44.41 22.82 -17.81
N LEU A 546 45.62 22.81 -17.26
CA LEU A 546 46.69 21.93 -17.76
C LEU A 546 46.37 20.46 -17.45
N ALA A 547 45.81 20.17 -16.27
CA ALA A 547 45.44 18.83 -15.85
C ALA A 547 44.44 18.18 -16.81
N SER A 548 43.32 18.86 -17.11
CA SER A 548 42.30 18.34 -18.04
C SER A 548 42.90 18.06 -19.43
N ARG A 549 43.68 19.00 -20.00
CA ARG A 549 44.30 18.82 -21.32
C ARG A 549 45.29 17.65 -21.36
N VAL A 550 46.18 17.55 -20.36
CA VAL A 550 47.22 16.52 -20.33
C VAL A 550 46.59 15.14 -20.10
N ILE A 551 45.66 15.03 -19.15
CA ILE A 551 45.05 13.75 -18.79
C ILE A 551 44.17 13.23 -19.92
N TRP A 552 43.31 14.06 -20.53
CA TRP A 552 42.49 13.63 -21.66
C TRP A 552 43.32 13.28 -22.90
N LYS A 553 44.43 13.99 -23.15
CA LYS A 553 45.37 13.62 -24.21
C LYS A 553 45.99 12.24 -23.94
N ALA A 554 46.48 12.01 -22.72
CA ALA A 554 47.05 10.72 -22.35
C ALA A 554 46.02 9.59 -22.45
N ALA A 555 44.77 9.85 -22.07
CA ALA A 555 43.67 8.91 -22.23
C ALA A 555 43.43 8.59 -23.72
N LYS A 556 43.33 9.61 -24.56
CA LYS A 556 43.18 9.44 -26.01
C LYS A 556 44.32 8.61 -26.61
N ASP A 557 45.56 8.91 -26.25
CA ASP A 557 46.74 8.20 -26.74
C ASP A 557 46.74 6.71 -26.30
N LEU A 558 46.32 6.41 -25.07
CA LEU A 558 46.18 5.03 -24.59
C LEU A 558 45.05 4.26 -25.29
N TRP A 559 43.93 4.93 -25.57
CA TRP A 559 42.81 4.35 -26.29
C TRP A 559 43.16 3.99 -27.74
N LEU A 560 43.85 4.91 -28.43
CA LEU A 560 44.23 4.73 -29.84
C LEU A 560 45.27 3.63 -30.08
N LYS A 561 45.93 3.12 -29.02
CA LYS A 561 46.77 1.91 -29.10
C LYS A 561 45.96 0.62 -29.29
N ARG A 562 44.67 0.64 -28.97
CA ARG A 562 43.77 -0.54 -28.98
C ARG A 562 42.63 -0.39 -29.97
N GLU A 563 42.12 0.83 -30.16
CA GLU A 563 40.94 1.14 -30.96
C GLU A 563 41.25 2.27 -31.97
N THR A 564 40.43 2.41 -33.01
CA THR A 564 40.73 3.29 -34.15
C THR A 564 40.20 4.72 -34.03
N SER A 565 39.17 4.95 -33.21
CA SER A 565 38.51 6.24 -33.09
C SER A 565 38.29 6.62 -31.62
N TRP A 566 38.57 7.87 -31.29
CA TRP A 566 38.30 8.42 -29.96
C TRP A 566 36.82 8.84 -29.88
N PRO A 567 36.05 8.33 -28.91
CA PRO A 567 34.65 8.70 -28.74
C PRO A 567 34.52 10.13 -28.23
N GLU A 568 33.40 10.77 -28.56
CA GLU A 568 33.05 12.08 -27.98
C GLU A 568 32.72 11.94 -26.49
N ILE A 569 33.35 12.78 -25.67
CA ILE A 569 33.17 12.76 -24.21
C ILE A 569 32.36 13.96 -23.81
N SER A 570 31.13 13.72 -23.38
CA SER A 570 30.30 14.68 -22.67
C SER A 570 30.28 14.38 -21.18
N PHE A 571 29.75 15.31 -20.37
CA PHE A 571 29.52 15.03 -18.95
C PHE A 571 28.57 13.84 -18.75
N GLY A 572 27.55 13.69 -19.61
CA GLY A 572 26.67 12.51 -19.63
C GLY A 572 27.43 11.22 -19.92
N THR A 573 28.38 11.25 -20.85
CA THR A 573 29.26 10.11 -21.18
C THR A 573 30.08 9.67 -19.96
N ILE A 574 30.67 10.62 -19.22
CA ILE A 574 31.45 10.32 -18.01
C ILE A 574 30.57 9.67 -16.93
N LEU A 575 29.39 10.23 -16.66
CA LEU A 575 28.48 9.73 -15.64
C LEU A 575 27.86 8.37 -16.00
N GLY A 576 27.66 8.11 -17.30
CA GLY A 576 26.97 6.95 -17.85
C GLY A 576 27.86 5.83 -18.42
N CYS A 577 29.18 6.04 -18.52
CA CYS A 577 30.11 5.12 -19.19
C CYS A 577 29.98 3.66 -18.73
N ASN A 578 29.60 3.42 -17.47
CA ASN A 578 29.42 2.09 -16.89
C ASN A 578 28.34 1.25 -17.58
N LEU A 579 27.35 1.89 -18.18
CA LEU A 579 26.27 1.24 -18.93
C LEU A 579 26.52 1.18 -20.43
N MET A 580 27.50 1.93 -20.94
CA MET A 580 27.81 1.94 -22.37
C MET A 580 28.37 0.58 -22.81
N THR A 581 27.95 0.14 -23.98
CA THR A 581 28.37 -1.10 -24.63
C THR A 581 28.82 -0.78 -26.05
N LEU A 582 30.12 -0.86 -26.31
CA LEU A 582 30.68 -0.63 -27.63
C LEU A 582 30.49 -1.89 -28.48
N ARG A 583 30.01 -1.72 -29.72
CA ARG A 583 29.70 -2.83 -30.64
C ARG A 583 30.56 -2.78 -31.90
N ASN A 584 30.77 -3.95 -32.51
CA ASN A 584 31.35 -4.09 -33.85
C ASN A 584 30.31 -3.78 -34.94
N SER A 585 30.77 -3.72 -36.19
CA SER A 585 29.92 -3.73 -37.40
C SER A 585 28.84 -4.81 -37.36
N ASP A 586 29.15 -5.98 -36.78
CA ASP A 586 28.23 -7.12 -36.69
C ASP A 586 27.32 -7.07 -35.44
N SER A 587 27.19 -5.90 -34.80
CA SER A 587 26.41 -5.67 -33.57
C SER A 587 26.82 -6.49 -32.34
N LYS A 588 27.95 -7.21 -32.41
CA LYS A 588 28.55 -7.94 -31.29
C LYS A 588 29.29 -7.00 -30.35
N THR A 589 29.15 -7.20 -29.04
CA THR A 589 29.77 -6.38 -28.00
C THR A 589 31.30 -6.57 -27.94
N LYS A 590 32.07 -5.49 -28.05
CA LYS A 590 33.51 -5.46 -27.76
C LYS A 590 33.73 -5.44 -26.25
N VAL A 591 33.76 -6.61 -25.61
CA VAL A 591 33.89 -6.70 -24.15
C VAL A 591 35.16 -6.01 -23.63
N GLY A 592 36.30 -6.24 -24.28
CA GLY A 592 37.59 -5.64 -23.91
C GLY A 592 37.60 -4.12 -24.05
N ALA A 593 37.18 -3.60 -25.20
CA ALA A 593 37.10 -2.16 -25.48
C ALA A 593 36.12 -1.46 -24.53
N THR A 594 34.96 -2.06 -24.30
CA THR A 594 33.94 -1.55 -23.38
C THR A 594 34.49 -1.44 -21.95
N ARG A 595 35.26 -2.43 -21.49
CA ARG A 595 35.89 -2.40 -20.16
C ARG A 595 37.01 -1.37 -20.09
N LEU A 596 37.87 -1.31 -21.10
CA LEU A 596 38.95 -0.32 -21.19
C LEU A 596 38.39 1.10 -21.17
N PHE A 597 37.33 1.35 -21.94
CA PHE A 597 36.66 2.65 -22.00
C PHE A 597 36.17 3.08 -20.61
N LYS A 598 35.45 2.19 -19.91
CA LYS A 598 34.94 2.45 -18.56
C LYS A 598 36.05 2.85 -17.59
N ILE A 599 37.12 2.05 -17.53
CA ILE A 599 38.24 2.31 -16.62
C ILE A 599 38.92 3.63 -16.98
N LEU A 600 39.27 3.79 -18.26
CA LEU A 600 40.05 4.92 -18.73
C LEU A 600 39.33 6.26 -18.54
N ILE A 601 38.04 6.34 -18.89
CA ILE A 601 37.25 7.58 -18.74
C ILE A 601 37.07 7.93 -17.26
N LEU A 602 36.78 6.95 -16.41
CA LEU A 602 36.53 7.20 -14.98
C LEU A 602 37.78 7.56 -14.20
N GLU A 603 38.89 6.87 -14.45
CA GLU A 603 40.19 7.19 -13.84
C GLU A 603 40.65 8.58 -14.28
N SER A 604 40.52 8.90 -15.58
CA SER A 604 40.88 10.22 -16.11
C SER A 604 40.04 11.33 -15.49
N ALA A 605 38.71 11.16 -15.43
CA ALA A 605 37.83 12.16 -14.82
C ALA A 605 38.12 12.36 -13.32
N HIS A 606 38.38 11.27 -12.58
CA HIS A 606 38.72 11.36 -11.16
C HIS A 606 40.12 11.92 -10.90
N LEU A 607 41.08 11.78 -11.84
CA LEU A 607 42.41 12.39 -11.72
C LEU A 607 42.40 13.90 -12.01
N ILE A 608 41.44 14.38 -12.80
CA ILE A 608 41.27 15.81 -13.11
C ILE A 608 40.65 16.58 -11.94
N TYR A 609 39.71 15.94 -11.22
CA TYR A 609 39.04 16.48 -10.03
C TYR A 609 39.88 16.33 -8.77
#